data_AF-I4HX42-F1
#
_entry.id   AF-I4HX42-F1
#
_cell.length_a   1.000
_cell.length_b   1.000
_cell.length_c   1.000
_cell.angle_alpha   90.00
_cell.angle_beta   90.00
_cell.angle_gamma   90.00
#
_symmetry.space_group_name_H-M   'P 1'
#
loop_
_entity.id
_entity.type
_entity.pdbx_description
1 polymer ?
#
loop_
_entity_poly.entity_id
_entity_poly.type
_entity_poly.pdbx_seq_one_letter_code
_entity_poly.pdbx_strand_id
1 'polypeptide(L)'
;MKLAINPLVLSTASLGLIFGVTQNAQAALITGVTVSTDMGSNGTNIINTVNGVGLPGNTPSLTGNHAQADFNAWAGSQSTGNITFNLNGSYSLAGFSFWNLNNPGNTAGIKDVTVQSSSDGTTWTTITGAPVQFAIASNAPIPPAVYSFSPVTASFVRFVVASNWGWAGPNTGFSEVQFNGTPTPVPEPSSLLALLTFGLAGVGFRKLM
;
A
#
# COMPACT_ATOMS: atom_id res chain seq x y z
N MET A 1 -49.96 12.06 61.16
CA MET A 1 -48.71 12.34 60.42
C MET A 1 -48.46 11.18 59.47
N LYS A 2 -48.41 11.43 58.16
CA LYS A 2 -48.27 10.41 57.11
C LYS A 2 -46.87 10.55 56.52
N LEU A 3 -46.00 9.54 56.71
CA LEU A 3 -44.67 9.48 56.13
C LEU A 3 -44.77 9.13 54.65
N ALA A 4 -44.23 9.99 53.79
CA ALA A 4 -44.11 9.75 52.35
C ALA A 4 -42.73 9.12 52.06
N ILE A 5 -42.74 7.97 51.38
CA ILE A 5 -41.54 7.26 50.91
C ILE A 5 -41.39 7.60 49.43
N ASN A 6 -40.27 8.26 49.04
CA ASN A 6 -39.92 8.47 47.64
C ASN A 6 -39.22 7.21 47.09
N PRO A 7 -39.65 6.65 45.95
CA PRO A 7 -38.90 5.60 45.28
C PRO A 7 -37.75 6.20 44.45
N LEU A 8 -36.56 5.62 44.59
CA LEU A 8 -35.40 5.92 43.77
C LEU A 8 -35.54 5.19 42.42
N VAL A 9 -35.59 5.94 41.32
CA VAL A 9 -35.67 5.37 39.97
C VAL A 9 -34.25 5.00 39.52
N LEU A 10 -34.00 3.70 39.34
CA LEU A 10 -32.75 3.17 38.83
C LEU A 10 -32.81 3.17 37.29
N SER A 11 -32.09 4.08 36.63
CA SER A 11 -32.00 4.08 35.17
C SER A 11 -31.02 2.99 34.72
N THR A 12 -31.53 1.95 34.09
CA THR A 12 -30.74 0.95 33.37
C THR A 12 -30.12 1.59 32.13
N ALA A 13 -28.81 1.85 32.17
CA ALA A 13 -28.05 2.18 30.97
C ALA A 13 -27.84 0.90 30.16
N SER A 14 -28.56 0.75 29.06
CA SER A 14 -28.35 -0.31 28.08
C SER A 14 -27.06 -0.02 27.28
N LEU A 15 -26.04 -0.85 27.48
CA LEU A 15 -24.82 -0.86 26.65
C LEU A 15 -25.16 -1.43 25.27
N GLY A 16 -25.11 -0.59 24.24
CA GLY A 16 -25.21 -1.04 22.85
C GLY A 16 -23.92 -1.72 22.42
N LEU A 17 -23.96 -3.05 22.25
CA LEU A 17 -22.93 -3.81 21.54
C LEU A 17 -22.95 -3.43 20.06
N ILE A 18 -22.03 -2.54 19.66
CA ILE A 18 -21.74 -2.29 18.25
C ILE A 18 -21.05 -3.53 17.67
N PHE A 19 -21.83 -4.38 17.00
CA PHE A 19 -21.29 -5.39 16.09
C PHE A 19 -20.58 -4.66 14.94
N GLY A 20 -19.25 -4.74 14.91
CA GLY A 20 -18.46 -4.32 13.78
C GLY A 20 -18.82 -5.17 12.57
N VAL A 21 -19.62 -4.62 11.67
CA VAL A 21 -19.86 -5.22 10.36
C VAL A 21 -18.52 -5.15 9.63
N THR A 22 -17.82 -6.28 9.52
CA THR A 22 -16.67 -6.40 8.63
C THR A 22 -17.19 -6.22 7.20
N GLN A 23 -17.12 -5.01 6.66
CA GLN A 23 -17.27 -4.83 5.23
C GLN A 23 -16.16 -5.65 4.58
N ASN A 24 -16.52 -6.63 3.75
CA ASN A 24 -15.57 -7.28 2.85
C ASN A 24 -15.08 -6.20 1.89
N ALA A 25 -14.01 -5.51 2.24
CA ALA A 25 -13.36 -4.57 1.34
C ALA A 25 -12.91 -5.37 0.12
N GLN A 26 -13.41 -5.00 -1.06
CA GLN A 26 -12.87 -5.51 -2.32
C GLN A 26 -11.51 -4.86 -2.56
N ALA A 27 -10.56 -5.60 -3.13
CA ALA A 27 -9.26 -5.05 -3.49
C ALA A 27 -9.44 -3.85 -4.42
N ALA A 28 -8.81 -2.75 -4.07
CA ALA A 28 -8.88 -1.50 -4.80
C ALA A 28 -7.50 -0.83 -4.86
N LEU A 29 -7.44 0.28 -5.59
CA LEU A 29 -6.27 1.15 -5.66
C LEU A 29 -5.80 1.53 -4.25
N ILE A 30 -4.53 1.27 -3.95
CA ILE A 30 -3.87 1.78 -2.76
C ILE A 30 -3.39 3.21 -3.06
N THR A 31 -3.99 4.19 -2.40
CA THR A 31 -3.69 5.62 -2.61
C THR A 31 -2.59 6.12 -1.68
N GLY A 32 -1.91 7.20 -2.07
CA GLY A 32 -0.94 7.88 -1.22
C GLY A 32 0.37 7.13 -1.05
N VAL A 33 0.70 6.23 -1.99
CA VAL A 33 1.98 5.51 -2.02
C VAL A 33 3.13 6.50 -2.18
N THR A 34 4.19 6.34 -1.40
CA THR A 34 5.45 7.07 -1.57
C THR A 34 6.55 6.13 -2.03
N VAL A 35 7.61 6.69 -2.65
CA VAL A 35 8.65 5.89 -3.29
C VAL A 35 10.04 6.47 -3.05
N SER A 36 11.02 5.59 -2.89
CA SER A 36 12.44 5.91 -2.82
C SER A 36 13.27 4.86 -3.57
N THR A 37 14.51 5.22 -3.92
CA THR A 37 15.42 4.31 -4.63
C THR A 37 16.88 4.64 -4.32
N ASP A 38 17.75 3.64 -4.41
CA ASP A 38 19.22 3.78 -4.38
C ASP A 38 19.81 3.99 -5.80
N MET A 39 18.98 3.92 -6.84
CA MET A 39 19.41 3.98 -8.24
C MET A 39 19.67 5.42 -8.75
N GLY A 40 19.45 6.43 -7.89
CA GLY A 40 19.63 7.84 -8.21
C GLY A 40 18.61 8.37 -9.23
N SER A 41 18.97 9.44 -9.95
CA SER A 41 18.10 10.11 -10.92
C SER A 41 18.91 10.60 -12.12
N ASN A 42 18.34 10.43 -13.31
CA ASN A 42 18.85 10.98 -14.55
C ASN A 42 17.81 11.96 -15.14
N GLY A 43 17.70 13.13 -14.52
CA GLY A 43 16.88 14.25 -15.02
C GLY A 43 15.37 14.14 -14.75
N THR A 44 14.90 13.07 -14.13
CA THR A 44 13.48 12.84 -13.80
C THR A 44 13.32 12.34 -12.36
N ASN A 45 12.18 12.65 -11.74
CA ASN A 45 11.96 12.39 -10.31
C ASN A 45 11.25 11.05 -10.09
N ILE A 46 11.75 10.23 -9.15
CA ILE A 46 11.14 8.93 -8.81
C ILE A 46 9.67 9.05 -8.39
N ILE A 47 9.26 10.20 -7.83
CA ILE A 47 7.87 10.45 -7.43
C ILE A 47 6.88 10.32 -8.60
N ASN A 48 7.32 10.57 -9.83
CA ASN A 48 6.50 10.40 -11.03
C ASN A 48 6.01 8.96 -11.24
N THR A 49 6.62 7.99 -10.57
CA THR A 49 6.28 6.58 -10.72
C THR A 49 5.11 6.12 -9.87
N VAL A 50 4.56 6.98 -9.02
CA VAL A 50 3.45 6.66 -8.10
C VAL A 50 2.37 7.75 -8.05
N ASN A 51 2.63 8.92 -8.63
CA ASN A 51 1.75 10.09 -8.49
C ASN A 51 0.69 10.18 -9.59
N GLY A 52 0.73 9.30 -10.60
CA GLY A 52 -0.23 9.26 -11.69
C GLY A 52 0.00 10.31 -12.78
N VAL A 53 1.12 11.05 -12.76
CA VAL A 53 1.46 11.97 -13.85
C VAL A 53 1.64 11.17 -15.14
N GLY A 54 0.97 11.58 -16.22
CA GLY A 54 0.95 10.81 -17.46
C GLY A 54 -0.19 9.79 -17.56
N LEU A 55 -0.89 9.45 -16.47
CA LEU A 55 -2.18 8.75 -16.56
C LEU A 55 -3.32 9.72 -16.93
N PRO A 56 -4.49 9.22 -17.38
CA PRO A 56 -5.65 10.06 -17.64
C PRO A 56 -6.01 10.93 -16.43
N GLY A 57 -6.10 12.24 -16.65
CA GLY A 57 -6.39 13.21 -15.58
C GLY A 57 -5.20 13.54 -14.67
N ASN A 58 -4.01 12.96 -14.92
CA ASN A 58 -2.84 13.04 -14.04
C ASN A 58 -3.16 12.60 -12.60
N THR A 59 -3.93 11.53 -12.47
CA THR A 59 -4.35 10.96 -11.18
C THR A 59 -4.02 9.47 -11.14
N PRO A 60 -3.56 8.94 -9.98
CA PRO A 60 -3.32 7.52 -9.79
C PRO A 60 -4.55 6.66 -10.17
N SER A 61 -4.31 5.58 -10.90
CA SER A 61 -5.35 4.65 -11.36
C SER A 61 -4.74 3.28 -11.64
N LEU A 62 -5.49 2.20 -11.42
CA LEU A 62 -5.08 0.84 -11.83
C LEU A 62 -5.24 0.60 -13.35
N THR A 63 -5.82 1.54 -14.07
CA THR A 63 -6.15 1.40 -15.49
C THR A 63 -5.89 2.70 -16.25
N GLY A 64 -5.99 2.62 -17.58
CA GLY A 64 -5.79 3.75 -18.46
C GLY A 64 -4.44 3.68 -19.16
N ASN A 65 -4.34 4.44 -20.25
CA ASN A 65 -3.10 4.50 -21.00
C ASN A 65 -2.21 5.58 -20.39
N HIS A 66 -1.01 5.20 -19.97
CA HIS A 66 0.01 6.16 -19.63
C HIS A 66 0.49 6.82 -20.91
N ALA A 67 0.62 8.15 -20.90
CA ALA A 67 1.18 8.92 -21.99
C ALA A 67 2.61 8.46 -22.30
N GLN A 68 3.14 8.89 -23.45
CA GLN A 68 4.53 8.62 -23.78
C GLN A 68 5.45 9.18 -22.68
N ALA A 69 6.43 8.38 -22.25
CA ALA A 69 7.36 8.76 -21.19
C ALA A 69 8.19 9.98 -21.58
N ASP A 70 8.13 11.02 -20.75
CA ASP A 70 8.96 12.22 -20.76
C ASP A 70 9.37 12.60 -19.32
N PHE A 71 9.09 13.82 -18.88
CA PHE A 71 9.12 14.24 -17.48
C PHE A 71 8.01 13.62 -16.62
N ASN A 72 7.08 12.85 -17.20
CA ASN A 72 6.05 12.08 -16.51
C ASN A 72 6.48 10.65 -16.12
N ALA A 73 7.74 10.28 -16.34
CA ALA A 73 8.30 8.98 -15.96
C ALA A 73 9.52 9.19 -15.05
N TRP A 74 10.19 8.09 -14.69
CA TRP A 74 11.49 8.14 -14.03
C TRP A 74 12.54 7.30 -14.76
N ALA A 75 13.75 7.83 -14.80
CA ALA A 75 14.98 7.14 -15.16
C ALA A 75 16.02 7.32 -14.06
N GLY A 76 16.55 6.20 -13.56
CA GLY A 76 17.66 6.19 -12.62
C GLY A 76 19.00 6.54 -13.28
N SER A 77 20.03 6.73 -12.46
CA SER A 77 21.43 6.83 -12.89
C SER A 77 22.19 5.51 -12.77
N GLN A 78 21.51 4.44 -12.36
CA GLN A 78 22.04 3.09 -12.24
C GLN A 78 21.15 2.08 -13.00
N SER A 79 21.77 1.01 -13.48
CA SER A 79 21.10 -0.02 -14.28
C SER A 79 20.38 -1.05 -13.41
N THR A 80 20.83 -1.20 -12.17
CA THR A 80 20.34 -2.15 -11.16
C THR A 80 20.26 -1.47 -9.81
N GLY A 81 19.48 -2.04 -8.90
CA GLY A 81 19.30 -1.51 -7.55
C GLY A 81 17.90 -1.78 -7.01
N ASN A 82 17.50 -1.01 -6.02
CA ASN A 82 16.24 -1.18 -5.30
C ASN A 82 15.34 0.03 -5.48
N ILE A 83 14.06 -0.24 -5.71
CA ILE A 83 12.99 0.76 -5.70
C ILE A 83 12.01 0.32 -4.62
N THR A 84 11.86 1.14 -3.58
CA THR A 84 11.04 0.81 -2.41
C THR A 84 9.83 1.73 -2.37
N PHE A 85 8.66 1.11 -2.31
CA PHE A 85 7.36 1.74 -2.22
C PHE A 85 6.84 1.56 -0.79
N ASN A 86 6.48 2.67 -0.15
CA ASN A 86 5.77 2.68 1.12
C ASN A 86 4.28 2.88 0.84
N LEU A 87 3.47 1.90 1.24
CA LEU A 87 2.03 1.89 1.02
C LEU A 87 1.28 2.81 2.00
N ASN A 88 1.98 3.39 2.99
CA ASN A 88 1.45 4.25 4.04
C ASN A 88 0.28 3.64 4.82
N GLY A 89 0.36 2.33 5.02
CA GLY A 89 -0.61 1.52 5.74
C GLY A 89 -0.27 0.04 5.56
N SER A 90 -0.98 -0.84 6.27
CA SER A 90 -0.86 -2.29 6.07
C SER A 90 -2.02 -2.78 5.20
N TYR A 91 -1.68 -3.56 4.18
CA TYR A 91 -2.64 -4.04 3.18
C TYR A 91 -2.50 -5.54 2.93
N SER A 92 -3.61 -6.19 2.59
CA SER A 92 -3.60 -7.46 1.88
C SER A 92 -3.38 -7.12 0.41
N LEU A 93 -2.11 -7.06 0.03
CA LEU A 93 -1.66 -6.70 -1.31
C LEU A 93 -1.96 -7.87 -2.26
N ALA A 94 -2.78 -7.63 -3.28
CA ALA A 94 -3.23 -8.65 -4.23
C ALA A 94 -2.52 -8.58 -5.60
N GLY A 95 -1.90 -7.44 -5.91
CA GLY A 95 -1.28 -7.22 -7.20
C GLY A 95 -0.89 -5.77 -7.45
N PHE A 96 -0.50 -5.48 -8.69
CA PHE A 96 -0.21 -4.12 -9.15
C PHE A 96 -0.37 -3.99 -10.66
N SER A 97 -0.58 -2.76 -11.10
CA SER A 97 -0.55 -2.35 -12.50
C SER A 97 0.75 -1.61 -12.75
N PHE A 98 1.46 -1.98 -13.82
CA PHE A 98 2.80 -1.49 -14.11
C PHE A 98 2.88 -0.95 -15.54
N TRP A 99 3.39 0.26 -15.68
CA TRP A 99 3.70 0.88 -16.97
C TRP A 99 5.21 0.99 -17.08
N ASN A 100 5.80 0.21 -17.98
CA ASN A 100 7.23 0.26 -18.25
C ASN A 100 7.60 1.49 -19.10
N LEU A 101 8.88 1.84 -19.13
CA LEU A 101 9.37 3.03 -19.82
C LEU A 101 9.08 2.96 -21.32
N ASN A 102 8.18 3.82 -21.82
CA ASN A 102 7.61 3.79 -23.17
C ASN A 102 8.10 4.93 -24.09
N ASN A 103 9.29 5.48 -23.84
CA ASN A 103 9.88 6.52 -24.67
C ASN A 103 10.44 5.93 -25.98
N PRO A 104 10.15 6.50 -27.18
CA PRO A 104 10.65 6.02 -28.45
C PRO A 104 12.16 5.73 -28.51
N GLY A 105 12.50 4.51 -28.93
CA GLY A 105 13.89 4.08 -29.10
C GLY A 105 14.62 3.79 -27.79
N ASN A 106 13.91 3.79 -26.67
CA ASN A 106 14.48 3.58 -25.35
C ASN A 106 14.31 2.11 -24.90
N THR A 107 15.42 1.45 -24.55
CA THR A 107 15.45 0.08 -24.02
C THR A 107 15.81 0.03 -22.53
N ALA A 108 15.74 1.17 -21.83
CA ALA A 108 16.08 1.31 -20.42
C ALA A 108 14.92 0.89 -19.48
N GLY A 109 13.80 0.40 -20.02
CA GLY A 109 12.72 -0.17 -19.22
C GLY A 109 13.22 -1.32 -18.34
N ILE A 110 12.69 -1.44 -17.12
CA ILE A 110 13.00 -2.56 -16.22
C ILE A 110 12.69 -3.88 -16.94
N LYS A 111 13.63 -4.83 -16.89
CA LYS A 111 13.46 -6.18 -17.44
C LYS A 111 13.39 -7.19 -16.31
N ASP A 112 14.53 -7.66 -15.81
CA ASP A 112 14.58 -8.71 -14.79
C ASP A 112 14.43 -8.07 -13.40
N VAL A 113 13.52 -8.61 -12.59
CA VAL A 113 13.12 -8.03 -11.31
C VAL A 113 12.79 -9.10 -10.29
N THR A 114 13.08 -8.85 -9.01
CA THR A 114 12.47 -9.59 -7.90
C THR A 114 11.53 -8.67 -7.14
N VAL A 115 10.27 -9.07 -7.00
CA VAL A 115 9.27 -8.32 -6.23
C VAL A 115 9.19 -8.88 -4.81
N GLN A 116 9.39 -8.00 -3.83
CA GLN A 116 9.40 -8.34 -2.42
C GLN A 116 8.37 -7.51 -1.65
N SER A 117 7.88 -8.07 -0.54
CA SER A 117 7.04 -7.38 0.43
C SER A 117 7.72 -7.29 1.78
N SER A 118 7.31 -6.30 2.57
CA SER A 118 7.73 -6.13 3.96
C SER A 118 6.63 -5.48 4.78
N SER A 119 6.52 -5.83 6.06
CA SER A 119 5.66 -5.16 7.04
C SER A 119 6.38 -4.03 7.79
N ASP A 120 7.72 -4.07 7.86
CA ASP A 120 8.56 -3.20 8.70
C ASP A 120 9.55 -2.34 7.88
N GLY A 121 9.68 -2.58 6.57
CA GLY A 121 10.59 -1.86 5.67
C GLY A 121 12.05 -2.32 5.74
N THR A 122 12.36 -3.33 6.56
CA THR A 122 13.72 -3.82 6.82
C THR A 122 13.89 -5.31 6.51
N THR A 123 12.88 -6.13 6.80
CA THR A 123 12.84 -7.57 6.52
C THR A 123 12.01 -7.82 5.28
N TRP A 124 12.62 -8.44 4.25
CA TRP A 124 12.02 -8.57 2.93
C TRP A 124 11.77 -10.02 2.57
N THR A 125 10.57 -10.31 2.05
CA THR A 125 10.18 -11.63 1.55
C THR A 125 9.75 -11.53 0.10
N THR A 126 10.31 -12.37 -0.76
CA THR A 126 9.90 -12.47 -2.17
C THR A 126 8.44 -12.91 -2.27
N ILE A 127 7.64 -12.18 -3.04
CA ILE A 127 6.23 -12.51 -3.24
C ILE A 127 6.13 -13.68 -4.23
N THR A 128 5.66 -14.83 -3.75
CA THR A 128 5.43 -15.99 -4.62
C THR A 128 4.35 -15.68 -5.67
N GLY A 129 4.66 -15.97 -6.94
CA GLY A 129 3.75 -15.72 -8.07
C GLY A 129 3.82 -14.30 -8.64
N ALA A 130 4.60 -13.40 -8.04
CA ALA A 130 4.90 -12.11 -8.66
C ALA A 130 5.80 -12.31 -9.91
N PRO A 131 5.73 -11.39 -10.90
CA PRO A 131 6.57 -11.50 -12.10
C PRO A 131 8.05 -11.40 -11.76
N VAL A 132 8.85 -12.21 -12.47
CA VAL A 132 10.33 -12.14 -12.43
C VAL A 132 10.90 -11.29 -13.57
N GLN A 133 10.05 -10.91 -14.52
CA GLN A 133 10.40 -10.09 -15.67
C GLN A 133 9.21 -9.21 -16.08
N PHE A 134 9.47 -7.94 -16.36
CA PHE A 134 8.51 -7.03 -16.96
C PHE A 134 8.72 -6.93 -18.47
N ALA A 135 7.63 -6.92 -19.24
CA ALA A 135 7.69 -6.77 -20.69
C ALA A 135 8.25 -5.40 -21.09
N ILE A 136 8.97 -5.34 -22.22
CA ILE A 136 9.36 -4.08 -22.83
C ILE A 136 8.10 -3.31 -23.26
N ALA A 137 8.09 -1.99 -23.06
CA ALA A 137 7.01 -1.15 -23.55
C ALA A 137 7.14 -0.88 -25.05
N SER A 138 6.01 -0.62 -25.72
CA SER A 138 6.01 -0.05 -27.07
C SER A 138 6.31 1.45 -27.03
N ASN A 139 6.73 2.01 -28.17
CA ASN A 139 7.03 3.44 -28.34
C ASN A 139 5.75 4.31 -28.53
N ALA A 140 4.77 4.17 -27.63
CA ALA A 140 3.46 4.83 -27.71
C ALA A 140 2.81 4.92 -26.31
N PRO A 141 1.70 5.64 -26.14
CA PRO A 141 0.88 5.50 -24.94
C PRO A 141 0.47 4.03 -24.73
N ILE A 142 0.67 3.51 -23.52
CA ILE A 142 0.50 2.08 -23.21
C ILE A 142 -0.50 1.84 -22.07
N PRO A 143 -1.33 0.79 -22.14
CA PRO A 143 -2.04 0.28 -20.96
C PRO A 143 -1.06 -0.37 -19.97
N PRO A 144 -1.47 -0.63 -18.72
CA PRO A 144 -0.62 -1.33 -17.78
C PRO A 144 -0.46 -2.80 -18.15
N ALA A 145 0.69 -3.37 -17.79
CA ALA A 145 0.78 -4.78 -17.48
C ALA A 145 0.18 -5.01 -16.08
N VAL A 146 -0.86 -5.82 -16.00
CA VAL A 146 -1.55 -6.14 -14.74
C VAL A 146 -1.01 -7.45 -14.19
N TYR A 147 -0.49 -7.41 -12.97
CA TYR A 147 0.04 -8.56 -12.27
C TYR A 147 -0.80 -8.83 -11.02
N SER A 148 -1.11 -10.10 -10.80
CA SER A 148 -1.87 -10.56 -9.62
C SER A 148 -1.22 -11.80 -9.04
N PHE A 149 -1.31 -11.93 -7.72
CA PHE A 149 -0.73 -13.05 -6.97
C PHE A 149 -1.62 -13.36 -5.75
N SER A 150 -1.31 -14.45 -5.05
CA SER A 150 -1.99 -14.75 -3.78
C SER A 150 -1.76 -13.60 -2.79
N PRO A 151 -2.80 -13.04 -2.16
CA PRO A 151 -2.63 -11.86 -1.32
C PRO A 151 -1.59 -12.05 -0.20
N VAL A 152 -0.76 -11.02 0.01
CA VAL A 152 0.26 -10.99 1.07
C VAL A 152 0.07 -9.75 1.93
N THR A 153 0.35 -9.85 3.24
CA THR A 153 0.35 -8.67 4.12
C THR A 153 1.60 -7.84 3.86
N ALA A 154 1.41 -6.58 3.45
CA ALA A 154 2.51 -5.67 3.14
C ALA A 154 2.21 -4.24 3.60
N SER A 155 3.23 -3.60 4.16
CA SER A 155 3.29 -2.13 4.33
C SER A 155 4.25 -1.50 3.32
N PHE A 156 5.18 -2.29 2.79
CA PHE A 156 6.14 -1.89 1.78
C PHE A 156 6.24 -2.93 0.67
N VAL A 157 6.54 -2.46 -0.52
CA VAL A 157 6.91 -3.29 -1.68
C VAL A 157 8.28 -2.85 -2.15
N ARG A 158 9.12 -3.79 -2.56
CA ARG A 158 10.42 -3.50 -3.18
C ARG A 158 10.55 -4.22 -4.50
N PHE A 159 10.96 -3.48 -5.52
CA PHE A 159 11.49 -4.03 -6.76
C PHE A 159 13.01 -4.06 -6.65
N VAL A 160 13.58 -5.26 -6.69
CA VAL A 160 15.02 -5.47 -6.85
C VAL A 160 15.28 -5.62 -8.35
N VAL A 161 15.76 -4.56 -8.97
CA VAL A 161 15.98 -4.46 -10.41
C VAL A 161 17.35 -5.08 -10.75
N ALA A 162 17.34 -6.10 -11.60
CA ALA A 162 18.53 -6.84 -12.00
C ALA A 162 19.01 -6.50 -13.42
N SER A 163 18.13 -6.01 -14.30
CA SER A 163 18.52 -5.64 -15.67
C SER A 163 17.50 -4.72 -16.36
N ASN A 164 17.88 -4.23 -17.53
CA ASN A 164 17.01 -3.56 -18.50
C ASN A 164 17.00 -4.32 -19.85
N TRP A 165 16.32 -3.77 -20.86
CA TRP A 165 16.19 -4.38 -22.19
C TRP A 165 17.38 -4.14 -23.13
N GLY A 166 18.58 -3.92 -22.58
CA GLY A 166 19.82 -3.76 -23.34
C GLY A 166 20.17 -2.31 -23.65
N TRP A 167 19.72 -1.37 -22.82
CA TRP A 167 20.16 0.02 -22.91
C TRP A 167 21.64 0.13 -22.52
N ALA A 168 22.44 0.77 -23.37
CA ALA A 168 23.88 0.87 -23.18
C ALA A 168 24.28 1.88 -22.09
N GLY A 169 23.41 2.85 -21.78
CA GLY A 169 23.66 3.83 -20.73
C GLY A 169 23.46 3.22 -19.33
N PRO A 170 23.93 3.92 -18.28
CA PRO A 170 23.86 3.40 -16.92
C PRO A 170 22.46 3.52 -16.32
N ASN A 171 21.41 3.85 -17.08
CA ASN A 171 20.08 4.13 -16.57
C ASN A 171 19.11 2.97 -16.81
N THR A 172 18.30 2.69 -15.80
CA THR A 172 17.08 1.90 -15.88
C THR A 172 15.92 2.71 -15.32
N GLY A 173 14.72 2.56 -15.89
CA GLY A 173 13.56 3.37 -15.53
C GLY A 173 12.24 2.69 -15.83
N PHE A 174 11.17 3.32 -15.40
CA PHE A 174 9.80 2.92 -15.71
C PHE A 174 8.88 4.14 -15.58
N SER A 175 7.67 4.03 -16.12
CA SER A 175 6.74 5.15 -16.14
C SER A 175 5.98 5.24 -14.82
N GLU A 176 5.31 4.15 -14.40
CA GLU A 176 4.35 4.21 -13.30
C GLU A 176 4.08 2.82 -12.69
N VAL A 177 3.74 2.76 -11.40
CA VAL A 177 3.19 1.57 -10.75
C VAL A 177 2.08 1.96 -9.78
N GLN A 178 0.99 1.20 -9.82
CA GLN A 178 -0.16 1.39 -8.94
C GLN A 178 -0.56 0.07 -8.29
N PHE A 179 -0.67 0.06 -6.96
CA PHE A 179 -0.88 -1.16 -6.19
C PHE A 179 -2.36 -1.43 -5.94
N ASN A 180 -2.73 -2.71 -5.94
CA ASN A 180 -4.09 -3.18 -5.69
C ASN A 180 -4.12 -4.03 -4.41
N GLY A 181 -4.97 -3.67 -3.46
CA GLY A 181 -5.11 -4.43 -2.22
C GLY A 181 -6.27 -3.97 -1.36
N THR A 182 -6.46 -4.64 -0.23
CA THR A 182 -7.45 -4.27 0.78
C THR A 182 -6.73 -3.81 2.05
N PRO A 183 -7.17 -2.73 2.71
CA PRO A 183 -6.63 -2.36 4.01
C PRO A 183 -6.78 -3.53 4.99
N THR A 184 -5.70 -3.95 5.64
CA THR A 184 -5.81 -4.88 6.76
C THR A 184 -6.20 -4.08 8.00
N PRO A 185 -7.30 -4.43 8.69
CA PRO A 185 -7.64 -3.79 9.96
C PRO A 185 -6.46 -3.94 10.92
N VAL A 186 -5.92 -2.83 11.40
CA VAL A 186 -5.05 -2.86 12.58
C VAL A 186 -5.97 -3.21 13.75
N PRO A 187 -5.76 -4.34 14.47
CA PRO A 187 -6.53 -4.60 15.67
C PRO A 187 -6.28 -3.43 16.62
N GLU A 188 -7.34 -2.68 16.96
CA GLU A 188 -7.19 -1.68 18.02
C GLU A 188 -6.72 -2.41 19.29
N PRO A 189 -5.76 -1.86 20.05
CA PRO A 189 -5.42 -2.43 21.33
C PRO A 189 -6.70 -2.48 22.15
N SER A 190 -7.10 -3.68 22.59
CA SER A 190 -8.35 -3.99 23.27
C SER A 190 -8.52 -3.20 24.58
N SER A 191 -8.83 -1.91 24.48
CA SER A 191 -9.12 -1.01 25.59
C SER A 191 -10.39 -1.42 26.33
N LEU A 192 -11.23 -2.27 25.73
CA LEU A 192 -12.38 -2.91 26.36
C LEU A 192 -12.00 -3.93 27.45
N LEU A 193 -10.89 -4.66 27.31
CA LEU A 193 -10.38 -5.57 28.36
C LEU A 193 -9.73 -4.79 29.52
N ALA A 194 -9.13 -3.64 29.22
CA ALA A 194 -8.60 -2.74 30.25
C ALA A 194 -9.75 -2.13 31.08
N LEU A 195 -10.87 -1.73 30.46
CA LEU A 195 -12.00 -1.15 31.20
C LEU A 195 -12.75 -2.17 32.06
N LEU A 196 -12.86 -3.43 31.61
CA LEU A 196 -13.50 -4.52 32.38
C LEU A 196 -12.67 -4.99 33.59
N THR A 197 -11.34 -4.91 33.52
CA THR A 197 -10.47 -5.29 34.64
C THR A 197 -10.45 -4.22 35.76
N PHE A 198 -10.61 -2.93 35.42
CA PHE A 198 -10.76 -1.87 36.45
C PHE A 198 -12.17 -1.75 37.03
N GLY A 199 -13.21 -2.22 36.34
CA GLY A 199 -14.59 -2.16 36.84
C GLY A 199 -14.91 -3.14 37.98
N LEU A 200 -14.18 -4.26 38.09
CA LEU A 200 -14.46 -5.31 39.08
C LEU A 200 -13.67 -5.17 40.40
N ALA A 201 -12.67 -4.28 40.47
CA ALA A 201 -11.87 -4.06 41.67
C ALA A 201 -12.49 -3.07 42.68
N GLY A 202 -13.64 -2.46 42.35
CA GLY A 202 -14.23 -1.35 43.12
C GLY A 202 -15.26 -1.73 44.20
N VAL A 203 -15.67 -2.99 44.33
CA VAL A 203 -16.73 -3.38 45.30
C VAL A 203 -16.11 -4.15 46.47
N GLY A 204 -15.35 -3.42 47.29
CA GLY A 204 -14.75 -3.94 48.51
C GLY A 204 -14.96 -2.99 49.70
N PHE A 205 -15.81 -3.43 50.63
CA PHE A 205 -15.88 -3.06 52.05
C PHE A 205 -16.32 -1.64 52.46
N ARG A 206 -17.52 -1.54 53.03
CA ARG A 206 -17.71 -0.86 54.34
C ARG A 206 -18.63 -1.68 55.24
N LYS A 207 -18.10 -2.06 56.40
CA LYS A 207 -18.82 -2.57 57.58
C LYS A 207 -18.64 -1.53 58.70
N LEU A 208 -19.54 -1.56 59.70
CA LEU A 208 -19.64 -0.76 60.93
C LEU A 208 -20.56 0.47 60.74
N MET A 209 -21.64 0.67 61.51
CA MET A 209 -22.01 0.21 62.86
C MET A 209 -23.45 -0.30 62.93
#